data_AF-A0A5N6MLX8-F1
#
_entry.id   AF-A0A5N6MLX8-F1
#
_cell.length_a   1.000
_cell.length_b   1.000
_cell.length_c   1.000
_cell.angle_alpha   90.00
_cell.angle_beta   90.00
_cell.angle_gamma   90.00
#
_symmetry.space_group_name_H-M   'P 1'
#
loop_
_entity.id
_entity.type
_entity.pdbx_description
1 polymer ?
#
loop_
_entity_poly.entity_id
_entity_poly.type
_entity_poly.pdbx_seq_one_letter_code
_entity_poly.pdbx_strand_id
1 'polypeptide(L)'
;MRSITISSSNGFVDFMKFKIAARHISYRTLFHAILILACLLPFVFIVTALVTLEGVNKCSSFDCLGRRLGPKLLGRGEDSGRLVSELYKTLNQVNSVEVPNDLKLPENFRQLVTEMKDNKYDAKEFAVILKGMMERSEKEIRESKFAELMNKHFAASSIPKGIHCLSLRLTDEYSSNAHARRQLPSPELLPVLSDNTYYHFILSTDNILAASVVVTSTVQSSSKPDKIVFHVITDKKTFAGMHSWFALNPSSPAVIEVKGVHQFDWLTRDNVPVLEAVENHHGVRNYYHGNHLAGANLSDTTPRSFASKLQARSPKYISLLNHIRIYLPELFPHLDKVVFLDDDIVIQRDLTPLWEVDLGGKVNGAVETCKGDDTWVMSKRFRTYFNFSHPLISKNLDPEECAWAYGMNIFDLRAWRMTNIRETYHTWLKEVSRNSVAIKGAATCPF
;
A
#
# COMPACT_ATOMS: atom_id res chain seq x y z
N MET A 1 -86.81 9.45 -66.80
CA MET A 1 -85.45 9.00 -66.45
C MET A 1 -84.63 10.21 -66.03
N ARG A 2 -83.83 10.04 -64.98
CA ARG A 2 -83.18 11.09 -64.18
C ARG A 2 -82.09 11.83 -64.96
N SER A 3 -82.12 13.17 -64.88
CA SER A 3 -81.18 14.10 -65.50
C SER A 3 -80.56 15.05 -64.46
N ILE A 4 -79.26 15.28 -64.65
CA ILE A 4 -78.42 16.48 -64.43
C ILE A 4 -79.12 17.74 -63.88
N THR A 5 -78.45 18.52 -63.01
CA THR A 5 -78.33 20.02 -62.93
C THR A 5 -77.56 20.38 -61.61
N ILE A 6 -76.31 20.91 -61.62
CA ILE A 6 -75.80 22.31 -61.68
C ILE A 6 -76.06 23.19 -60.42
N SER A 7 -75.01 23.82 -59.86
CA SER A 7 -74.79 25.31 -59.75
C SER A 7 -73.57 25.59 -58.83
N SER A 8 -72.50 26.30 -59.24
CA SER A 8 -72.25 27.77 -59.46
C SER A 8 -71.87 28.52 -58.17
N SER A 9 -70.69 29.14 -58.05
CA SER A 9 -70.37 30.54 -58.46
C SER A 9 -68.84 30.70 -58.62
N ASN A 10 -68.20 31.40 -59.57
CA ASN A 10 -68.26 32.74 -60.21
C ASN A 10 -67.65 33.93 -59.43
N GLY A 11 -66.58 34.50 -60.02
CA GLY A 11 -65.96 35.81 -59.72
C GLY A 11 -64.45 35.81 -60.09
N PHE A 12 -64.05 36.05 -61.35
CA PHE A 12 -63.56 37.35 -61.91
C PHE A 12 -62.66 38.14 -60.92
N VAL A 13 -61.41 38.50 -61.22
CA VAL A 13 -61.02 39.58 -62.17
C VAL A 13 -59.52 39.47 -62.60
N ASP A 14 -59.32 39.66 -63.90
CA ASP A 14 -58.17 40.16 -64.70
C ASP A 14 -56.75 39.57 -64.65
N PHE A 15 -56.44 38.90 -65.77
CA PHE A 15 -55.10 38.68 -66.30
C PHE A 15 -54.48 39.98 -66.81
N MET A 16 -53.50 40.50 -66.08
CA MET A 16 -52.64 41.58 -66.57
C MET A 16 -51.67 41.02 -67.62
N LYS A 17 -51.92 41.37 -68.89
CA LYS A 17 -51.04 41.09 -70.03
C LYS A 17 -49.63 41.62 -69.79
N PHE A 18 -48.67 40.73 -69.54
CA PHE A 18 -47.26 41.03 -69.75
C PHE A 18 -47.01 41.11 -71.26
N LYS A 19 -46.71 42.32 -71.78
CA LYS A 19 -46.01 42.47 -73.06
C LYS A 19 -44.64 41.82 -72.92
N ILE A 20 -44.50 40.58 -73.38
CA ILE A 20 -43.19 39.96 -73.60
C ILE A 20 -42.58 40.65 -74.81
N ALA A 21 -41.72 41.62 -74.56
CA ALA A 21 -40.74 42.02 -75.57
C ALA A 21 -39.80 40.84 -75.76
N ALA A 22 -39.89 40.18 -76.92
CA ALA A 22 -38.91 39.20 -77.34
C ALA A 22 -37.55 39.89 -77.51
N ARG A 23 -36.78 39.97 -76.42
CA ARG A 23 -35.35 40.24 -76.54
C ARG A 23 -34.69 38.93 -76.92
N HIS A 24 -34.18 38.88 -78.14
CA HIS A 24 -33.21 37.87 -78.58
C HIS A 24 -32.09 37.78 -77.55
N ILE A 25 -32.16 36.79 -76.65
CA ILE A 25 -31.03 36.42 -75.81
C ILE A 25 -30.09 35.67 -76.74
N SER A 26 -28.93 36.25 -77.00
CA SER A 26 -27.86 35.60 -77.73
C SER A 26 -27.56 34.24 -77.09
N TYR A 27 -27.44 33.19 -77.90
CA TYR A 27 -27.10 31.83 -77.45
C TYR A 27 -25.85 31.82 -76.54
N ARG A 28 -24.96 32.82 -76.71
CA ARG A 28 -23.75 33.02 -75.90
C ARG A 28 -24.03 33.43 -74.46
N THR A 29 -25.03 34.29 -74.21
CA THR A 29 -25.45 34.67 -72.85
C THR A 29 -26.25 33.57 -72.18
N LEU A 30 -27.04 32.81 -72.93
CA LEU A 30 -27.74 31.63 -72.43
C LEU A 30 -26.73 30.53 -72.03
N PHE A 31 -25.70 30.31 -72.84
CA PHE A 31 -24.63 29.35 -72.56
C PHE A 31 -23.87 29.71 -71.27
N HIS A 32 -23.48 30.97 -71.09
CA HIS A 32 -22.82 31.40 -69.86
C HIS A 32 -23.74 31.36 -68.64
N ALA A 33 -25.03 31.68 -68.79
CA ALA A 33 -25.99 31.54 -67.71
C ALA A 33 -26.18 30.08 -67.28
N ILE A 34 -26.29 29.15 -68.25
CA ILE A 34 -26.38 27.70 -67.99
C ILE A 34 -25.09 27.18 -67.37
N LEU A 35 -23.91 27.62 -67.83
CA LEU A 35 -22.62 27.23 -67.27
C LEU A 35 -22.47 27.70 -65.82
N ILE A 36 -22.88 28.95 -65.53
CA ILE A 36 -22.89 29.50 -64.17
C ILE A 36 -23.86 28.72 -63.28
N LEU A 37 -25.06 28.41 -63.78
CA LEU A 37 -26.04 27.61 -63.05
C LEU A 37 -25.51 26.19 -62.79
N ALA A 38 -24.87 25.56 -63.77
CA ALA A 38 -24.29 24.22 -63.68
C ALA A 38 -23.09 24.16 -62.71
N CYS A 39 -22.35 25.26 -62.53
CA CYS A 39 -21.30 25.34 -61.52
C CYS A 39 -21.84 25.68 -60.12
N LEU A 40 -22.85 26.56 -60.02
CA LEU A 40 -23.35 27.02 -58.73
C LEU A 40 -24.33 26.04 -58.07
N LEU A 41 -25.18 25.36 -58.85
CA LEU A 41 -26.17 24.44 -58.30
C LEU A 41 -25.56 23.27 -57.51
N PRO A 42 -24.49 22.59 -57.98
CA PRO A 42 -23.81 21.56 -57.19
C PRO A 42 -23.20 22.12 -55.92
N PHE A 43 -22.65 23.34 -55.95
CA PHE A 43 -22.04 23.97 -54.79
C PHE A 43 -23.09 24.34 -53.74
N VAL A 44 -24.23 24.91 -54.17
CA VAL A 44 -25.37 25.20 -53.30
C VAL A 44 -25.94 23.90 -52.73
N PHE A 45 -26.08 22.85 -53.55
CA PHE A 45 -26.57 21.54 -53.11
C PHE A 45 -25.62 20.89 -52.09
N ILE A 46 -24.31 20.93 -52.31
CA ILE A 46 -23.33 20.42 -51.34
C ILE A 46 -23.40 21.21 -50.03
N VAL A 47 -23.48 22.54 -50.09
CA VAL A 47 -23.56 23.39 -48.89
C VAL A 47 -24.86 23.14 -48.12
N THR A 48 -26.00 23.02 -48.81
CA THR A 48 -27.27 22.69 -48.14
C THR A 48 -27.28 21.26 -47.61
N ALA A 49 -26.76 20.29 -48.36
CA ALA A 49 -26.63 18.90 -47.91
C ALA A 49 -25.74 18.78 -46.67
N LEU A 50 -24.61 19.51 -46.62
CA LEU A 50 -23.71 19.54 -45.46
C LEU A 50 -24.40 20.14 -44.23
N VAL A 51 -25.18 21.21 -44.41
CA VAL A 51 -25.97 21.84 -43.34
C VAL A 51 -27.11 20.93 -42.85
N THR A 52 -27.65 20.06 -43.71
CA THR A 52 -28.70 19.09 -43.31
C THR A 52 -28.15 17.80 -42.72
N LEU A 53 -26.90 17.41 -43.06
CA LEU A 53 -26.24 16.20 -42.53
C LEU A 53 -25.57 16.44 -41.16
N GLU A 54 -25.17 17.67 -40.85
CA GLU A 54 -24.82 18.08 -39.49
C GLU A 54 -26.10 18.35 -38.67
N GLY A 55 -26.75 17.25 -38.26
CA GLY A 55 -27.96 17.29 -37.46
C GLY A 55 -27.81 18.07 -36.15
N VAL A 56 -28.77 18.98 -35.96
CA VAL A 56 -29.36 19.42 -34.68
C VAL A 56 -28.40 20.08 -33.68
N ASN A 57 -28.35 21.42 -33.72
CA ASN A 57 -28.34 22.20 -32.49
C ASN A 57 -29.19 23.47 -32.67
N LYS A 58 -30.09 23.69 -31.70
CA LYS A 58 -31.02 24.83 -31.60
C LYS A 58 -30.28 26.16 -31.83
N CYS A 59 -30.39 26.72 -33.02
CA CYS A 59 -30.04 28.11 -33.29
C CYS A 59 -31.07 28.69 -34.25
N SER A 60 -32.19 29.13 -33.68
CA SER A 60 -33.21 29.92 -34.37
C SER A 60 -32.92 31.41 -34.15
N SER A 61 -31.96 31.96 -34.89
CA SER A 61 -31.89 33.40 -35.24
C SER A 61 -30.78 33.64 -36.26
N PHE A 62 -30.90 34.74 -37.00
CA PHE A 62 -29.99 35.25 -38.04
C PHE A 62 -28.52 35.49 -37.59
N ASP A 63 -28.13 35.08 -36.38
CA ASP A 63 -26.85 35.39 -35.74
C ASP A 63 -25.73 34.36 -36.00
N CYS A 64 -26.07 33.19 -36.58
CA CYS A 64 -25.08 32.15 -36.89
C CYS A 64 -24.26 32.38 -38.16
N LEU A 65 -24.68 33.28 -39.05
CA LEU A 65 -23.93 33.63 -40.26
C LEU A 65 -22.66 34.46 -39.95
N GLY A 66 -22.59 35.09 -38.77
CA GLY A 66 -21.43 35.88 -38.34
C GLY A 66 -20.23 35.06 -37.83
N ARG A 67 -20.36 33.73 -37.64
CA ARG A 67 -19.28 32.90 -37.06
C ARG A 67 -18.44 32.11 -38.06
N ARG A 68 -18.81 32.03 -39.35
CA ARG A 68 -18.05 31.26 -40.37
C ARG A 68 -17.29 32.13 -41.38
N LEU A 69 -17.56 33.44 -41.43
CA LEU A 69 -16.67 34.46 -42.02
C LEU A 69 -15.86 35.05 -40.86
N GLY A 70 -14.61 34.62 -40.73
CA GLY A 70 -13.83 34.76 -39.50
C GLY A 70 -13.61 36.20 -38.98
N PRO A 71 -13.31 36.37 -37.68
CA PRO A 71 -13.05 37.66 -37.04
C PRO A 71 -11.68 38.27 -37.42
N LYS A 72 -11.10 37.92 -38.57
CA LYS A 72 -9.82 38.47 -39.04
C LYS A 72 -9.95 39.78 -39.83
N LEU A 73 -11.13 40.12 -40.35
CA LEU A 73 -11.31 41.35 -41.14
C LEU A 73 -11.74 42.57 -40.31
N LEU A 74 -12.23 42.36 -39.09
CA LEU A 74 -12.70 43.40 -38.17
C LEU A 74 -12.09 43.17 -36.78
N GLY A 75 -10.76 43.29 -36.67
CA GLY A 75 -10.01 43.73 -35.49
C GLY A 75 -10.43 43.25 -34.09
N ARG A 76 -11.10 42.10 -33.94
CA ARG A 76 -11.47 41.54 -32.65
C ARG A 76 -10.63 40.29 -32.45
N GLY A 77 -9.44 40.51 -31.88
CA GLY A 77 -8.58 39.42 -31.43
C GLY A 77 -9.36 38.49 -30.50
N GLU A 78 -8.96 37.23 -30.43
CA GLU A 78 -9.53 36.25 -29.49
C GLU A 78 -9.28 36.70 -28.05
N ASP A 79 -10.17 37.54 -27.51
CA ASP A 79 -10.11 38.09 -26.15
C ASP A 79 -9.97 36.98 -25.09
N SER A 80 -10.50 35.79 -25.36
CA SER A 80 -10.39 34.62 -24.47
C SER A 80 -8.94 34.14 -24.29
N GLY A 81 -8.15 34.08 -25.36
CA GLY A 81 -6.75 33.65 -25.29
C GLY A 81 -5.89 34.68 -24.54
N ARG A 82 -6.20 35.96 -24.71
CA ARG A 82 -5.55 37.06 -23.99
C ARG A 82 -5.86 37.04 -22.49
N LEU A 83 -7.13 36.86 -22.12
CA LEU A 83 -7.56 36.77 -20.72
C LEU A 83 -6.92 35.58 -19.97
N VAL A 84 -6.82 34.41 -20.62
CA VAL A 84 -6.15 33.24 -20.03
C VAL A 84 -4.64 33.49 -19.85
N SER A 85 -3.99 34.15 -20.82
CA SER A 85 -2.58 34.53 -20.70
C SER A 85 -2.35 35.54 -19.57
N GLU A 86 -3.24 36.52 -19.40
CA GLU A 86 -3.20 37.49 -18.31
C GLU A 86 -3.43 36.82 -16.95
N LEU A 87 -4.39 35.89 -16.83
CA LEU A 87 -4.61 35.10 -15.63
C LEU A 87 -3.38 34.25 -15.26
N TYR A 88 -2.78 33.57 -16.23
CA TYR A 88 -1.56 32.79 -16.00
C TYR A 88 -0.41 33.66 -15.48
N LYS A 89 -0.21 34.85 -16.07
CA LYS A 89 0.80 35.82 -15.59
C LYS A 89 0.54 36.22 -14.14
N THR A 90 -0.72 36.51 -13.80
CA THR A 90 -1.11 36.88 -12.43
C THR A 90 -0.89 35.73 -11.45
N LEU A 91 -1.30 34.50 -11.79
CA LEU A 91 -1.07 33.32 -10.95
C LEU A 91 0.44 33.07 -10.73
N ASN A 92 1.25 33.22 -11.77
CA ASN A 92 2.70 33.06 -11.66
C ASN A 92 3.35 34.16 -10.79
N GLN A 93 2.85 35.40 -10.86
CA GLN A 93 3.29 36.48 -9.96
C GLN A 93 2.91 36.20 -8.50
N VAL A 94 1.72 35.65 -8.25
CA VAL A 94 1.23 35.33 -6.90
C VAL A 94 1.89 34.07 -6.32
N ASN A 95 2.42 33.19 -7.17
CA ASN A 95 3.12 31.98 -6.72
C ASN A 95 4.28 32.29 -5.75
N SER A 96 4.98 33.41 -5.92
CA SER A 96 6.07 33.85 -5.03
C SER A 96 5.62 34.74 -3.86
N VAL A 97 4.35 35.13 -3.78
CA VAL A 97 3.82 36.02 -2.73
C VAL A 97 3.34 35.18 -1.55
N GLU A 98 3.82 35.43 -0.34
CA GLU A 98 3.29 34.79 0.87
C GLU A 98 1.84 35.24 1.13
N VAL A 99 0.96 34.29 1.43
CA VAL A 99 -0.42 34.59 1.79
C VAL A 99 -0.43 35.17 3.21
N PRO A 100 -1.02 36.37 3.43
CA PRO A 100 -1.08 36.96 4.77
C PRO A 100 -1.84 36.06 5.76
N ASN A 101 -1.29 35.87 6.96
CA ASN A 101 -1.87 35.00 7.99
C ASN A 101 -3.23 35.48 8.53
N ASP A 102 -3.52 36.78 8.39
CA ASP A 102 -4.75 37.45 8.80
C ASP A 102 -5.82 37.52 7.71
N LEU A 103 -5.51 37.04 6.50
CA LEU A 103 -6.45 37.01 5.38
C LEU A 103 -7.61 36.05 5.68
N LYS A 104 -8.84 36.59 5.68
CA LYS A 104 -10.05 35.75 5.80
C LYS A 104 -10.28 34.99 4.50
N LEU A 105 -9.97 33.71 4.52
CA LEU A 105 -10.19 32.81 3.39
C LEU A 105 -11.63 32.24 3.41
N PRO A 106 -12.35 32.24 2.28
CA PRO A 106 -13.64 31.56 2.16
C PRO A 106 -13.54 30.09 2.57
N GLU A 107 -14.56 29.52 3.18
CA GLU A 107 -14.55 28.11 3.62
C GLU A 107 -14.54 27.15 2.43
N ASN A 108 -15.24 27.49 1.36
CA ASN A 108 -15.41 26.64 0.18
C ASN A 108 -15.55 27.46 -1.10
N PHE A 109 -15.48 26.79 -2.25
CA PHE A 109 -15.57 27.43 -3.57
C PHE A 109 -16.87 28.21 -3.78
N ARG A 110 -17.99 27.76 -3.19
CA ARG A 110 -19.28 28.46 -3.34
C ARG A 110 -19.23 29.82 -2.65
N GLN A 111 -18.66 29.88 -1.44
CA GLN A 111 -18.49 31.13 -0.72
C GLN A 111 -17.56 32.09 -1.48
N LEU A 112 -16.45 31.59 -2.04
CA LEU A 112 -15.55 32.39 -2.88
C LEU A 112 -16.32 33.05 -4.05
N VAL A 113 -17.15 32.29 -4.76
CA VAL A 113 -17.95 32.82 -5.88
C VAL A 113 -18.96 33.88 -5.42
N THR A 114 -19.61 33.68 -4.26
CA THR A 114 -20.53 34.67 -3.70
C THR A 114 -19.79 35.96 -3.32
N GLU A 115 -18.66 35.85 -2.62
CA GLU A 115 -17.86 37.01 -2.22
C GLU A 115 -17.27 37.74 -3.42
N MET A 116 -16.86 37.03 -4.48
CA MET A 116 -16.42 37.68 -5.73
C MET A 116 -17.51 38.55 -6.35
N LYS A 117 -18.76 38.08 -6.29
CA LYS A 117 -19.91 38.82 -6.83
C LYS A 117 -20.17 40.09 -6.03
N ASP A 118 -20.01 40.02 -4.71
CA ASP A 118 -20.36 41.11 -3.80
C ASP A 118 -19.20 42.11 -3.61
N ASN A 119 -17.95 41.67 -3.56
CA ASN A 119 -16.77 42.48 -3.18
C ASN A 119 -15.91 43.00 -4.34
N LYS A 120 -16.23 42.70 -5.61
CA LYS A 120 -15.47 43.18 -6.79
C LYS A 120 -13.94 43.00 -6.67
N TYR A 121 -13.49 41.81 -6.29
CA TYR A 121 -12.05 41.50 -6.19
C TYR A 121 -11.33 41.72 -7.52
N ASP A 122 -10.11 42.26 -7.46
CA ASP A 122 -9.23 42.31 -8.62
C ASP A 122 -8.62 40.93 -8.91
N ALA A 123 -8.04 40.74 -10.10
CA ALA A 123 -7.49 39.44 -10.51
C ALA A 123 -6.34 38.95 -9.60
N LYS A 124 -5.61 39.88 -8.97
CA LYS A 124 -4.48 39.57 -8.09
C LYS A 124 -4.98 39.15 -6.70
N GLU A 125 -5.96 39.85 -6.17
CA GLU A 125 -6.64 39.54 -4.91
C GLU A 125 -7.34 38.18 -4.99
N PHE A 126 -8.06 37.91 -6.09
CA PHE A 126 -8.63 36.59 -6.36
C PHE A 126 -7.56 35.49 -6.38
N ALA A 127 -6.43 35.73 -7.05
CA ALA A 127 -5.35 34.76 -7.13
C ALA A 127 -4.70 34.50 -5.76
N VAL A 128 -4.57 35.52 -4.89
CA VAL A 128 -4.05 35.37 -3.51
C VAL A 128 -5.04 34.59 -2.64
N ILE A 129 -6.34 34.88 -2.72
CA ILE A 129 -7.37 34.13 -1.97
C ILE A 129 -7.41 32.67 -2.43
N LEU A 130 -7.38 32.42 -3.75
CA LEU A 130 -7.35 31.07 -4.31
C LEU A 130 -6.11 30.30 -3.85
N LYS A 131 -4.93 30.94 -3.90
CA LYS A 131 -3.68 30.36 -3.39
C LYS A 131 -3.81 29.99 -1.91
N GLY A 132 -4.31 30.90 -1.07
CA GLY A 132 -4.52 30.64 0.35
C GLY A 132 -5.49 29.49 0.62
N MET A 133 -6.59 29.41 -0.15
CA MET A 133 -7.52 28.27 -0.07
C MET A 133 -6.84 26.96 -0.47
N MET A 134 -6.04 26.95 -1.54
CA MET A 134 -5.27 25.77 -1.98
C MET A 134 -4.24 25.35 -0.93
N GLU A 135 -3.43 26.28 -0.40
CA GLU A 135 -2.44 26.01 0.65
C GLU A 135 -3.10 25.46 1.93
N ARG A 136 -4.26 26.02 2.33
CA ARG A 136 -5.05 25.49 3.45
C ARG A 136 -5.52 24.06 3.18
N SER A 137 -6.09 23.79 2.01
CA SER A 137 -6.54 22.44 1.64
C SER A 137 -5.38 21.45 1.53
N GLU A 138 -4.22 21.86 1.00
CA GLU A 138 -3.02 21.02 0.96
C GLU A 138 -2.52 20.68 2.37
N LYS A 139 -2.53 21.66 3.28
CA LYS A 139 -2.20 21.46 4.70
C LYS A 139 -3.15 20.48 5.38
N GLU A 140 -4.46 20.65 5.22
CA GLU A 140 -5.50 19.76 5.78
C GLU A 140 -5.38 18.32 5.24
N ILE A 141 -5.15 18.16 3.93
CA ILE A 141 -4.91 16.85 3.32
C ILE A 141 -3.66 16.21 3.90
N ARG A 142 -2.59 16.98 4.09
CA ARG A 142 -1.33 16.50 4.65
C ARG A 142 -1.51 16.04 6.10
N GLU A 143 -2.16 16.83 6.93
CA GLU A 143 -2.49 16.49 8.33
C GLU A 143 -3.37 15.23 8.40
N SER A 144 -4.40 15.14 7.55
CA SER A 144 -5.27 13.98 7.47
C SER A 144 -4.51 12.70 7.08
N LYS A 145 -3.56 12.77 6.13
CA LYS A 145 -2.69 11.64 5.76
C LYS A 145 -1.81 11.19 6.93
N PHE A 146 -1.28 12.10 7.73
CA PHE A 146 -0.50 11.72 8.90
C PHE A 146 -1.36 11.03 9.96
N ALA A 147 -2.57 11.54 10.21
CA ALA A 147 -3.53 10.93 11.11
C ALA A 147 -3.95 9.52 10.64
N GLU A 148 -4.22 9.36 9.34
CA GLU A 148 -4.52 8.06 8.72
C GLU A 148 -3.39 7.06 8.96
N LEU A 149 -2.14 7.43 8.65
CA LEU A 149 -0.98 6.57 8.84
C LEU A 149 -0.78 6.18 10.30
N MET A 150 -1.00 7.12 11.22
CA MET A 150 -0.92 6.85 12.66
C MET A 150 -2.00 5.89 13.13
N ASN A 151 -3.25 6.13 12.74
CA ASN A 151 -4.38 5.27 13.09
C ASN A 151 -4.21 3.86 12.52
N LYS A 152 -3.71 3.75 11.27
CA LYS A 152 -3.36 2.47 10.66
C LYS A 152 -2.29 1.73 11.46
N HIS A 153 -1.25 2.43 11.92
CA HIS A 153 -0.21 1.84 12.75
C HIS A 153 -0.75 1.32 14.09
N PHE A 154 -1.60 2.11 14.77
CA PHE A 154 -2.22 1.69 16.03
C PHE A 154 -3.17 0.52 15.83
N ALA A 155 -4.04 0.56 14.82
CA ALA A 155 -4.96 -0.54 14.53
C ALA A 155 -4.22 -1.85 14.21
N ALA A 156 -3.10 -1.76 13.48
CA ALA A 156 -2.28 -2.93 13.14
C ALA A 156 -1.45 -3.47 14.32
N SER A 157 -1.14 -2.64 15.32
CA SER A 157 -0.28 -3.02 16.46
C SER A 157 -1.08 -3.27 17.75
N SER A 158 -2.34 -2.86 17.79
CA SER A 158 -3.19 -3.03 18.97
C SER A 158 -3.61 -4.48 19.16
N ILE A 159 -3.51 -4.98 20.39
CA ILE A 159 -4.02 -6.31 20.76
C ILE A 159 -5.52 -6.19 21.00
N PRO A 160 -6.37 -6.98 20.31
CA PRO A 160 -7.80 -7.01 20.56
C PRO A 160 -8.12 -7.35 22.01
N LYS A 161 -9.13 -6.67 22.59
CA LYS A 161 -9.53 -6.86 24.00
C LYS A 161 -9.77 -8.32 24.36
N GLY A 162 -10.43 -9.09 23.48
CA GLY A 162 -10.71 -10.51 23.71
C GLY A 162 -9.43 -11.36 23.85
N ILE A 163 -8.43 -11.13 23.00
CA ILE A 163 -7.14 -11.83 23.05
C ILE A 163 -6.37 -11.44 24.32
N HIS A 164 -6.42 -10.16 24.69
CA HIS A 164 -5.80 -9.71 25.94
C HIS A 164 -6.46 -10.35 27.17
N CYS A 165 -7.81 -10.39 27.22
CA CYS A 165 -8.55 -11.06 28.28
C CYS A 165 -8.24 -12.57 28.35
N LEU A 166 -8.09 -13.24 27.21
CA LEU A 166 -7.68 -14.65 27.16
C LEU A 166 -6.32 -14.86 27.84
N SER A 167 -5.33 -14.03 27.50
CA SER A 167 -3.99 -14.10 28.10
C SER A 167 -4.02 -13.89 29.62
N LEU A 168 -4.78 -12.89 30.09
CA LEU A 168 -4.97 -12.65 31.52
C LEU A 168 -5.63 -13.82 32.23
N ARG A 169 -6.68 -14.40 31.64
CA ARG A 169 -7.41 -15.54 32.22
C ARG A 169 -6.51 -16.78 32.30
N LEU A 170 -5.75 -17.08 31.26
CA LEU A 170 -4.81 -18.22 31.28
C LEU A 170 -3.68 -18.02 32.28
N THR A 171 -3.26 -16.78 32.49
CA THR A 171 -2.28 -16.44 33.54
C THR A 171 -2.85 -16.65 34.94
N ASP A 172 -4.13 -16.31 35.15
CA ASP A 172 -4.85 -16.60 36.39
C ASP A 172 -5.00 -18.11 36.63
N GLU A 173 -5.32 -18.87 35.58
CA GLU A 173 -5.33 -20.35 35.62
C GLU A 173 -3.95 -20.90 36.00
N TYR A 174 -2.85 -20.34 35.49
CA TYR A 174 -1.50 -20.78 35.87
C TYR A 174 -1.24 -20.63 37.38
N SER A 175 -1.80 -19.59 37.99
CA SER A 175 -1.62 -19.30 39.41
C SER A 175 -2.52 -20.17 40.30
N SER A 176 -3.76 -20.43 39.88
CA SER A 176 -4.79 -21.06 40.71
C SER A 176 -5.02 -22.55 40.43
N ASN A 177 -4.70 -23.04 39.22
CA ASN A 177 -5.02 -24.38 38.75
C ASN A 177 -3.77 -25.27 38.64
N ALA A 178 -3.71 -26.34 39.43
CA ALA A 178 -2.59 -27.28 39.40
C ALA A 178 -2.43 -27.99 38.04
N HIS A 179 -3.52 -28.23 37.31
CA HIS A 179 -3.45 -28.83 35.98
C HIS A 179 -2.81 -27.90 34.95
N ALA A 180 -3.02 -26.58 35.07
CA ALA A 180 -2.40 -25.58 34.20
C ALA A 180 -0.86 -25.47 34.39
N ARG A 181 -0.36 -25.93 35.54
CA ARG A 181 1.07 -26.03 35.88
C ARG A 181 1.67 -27.41 35.65
N ARG A 182 0.92 -28.35 35.08
CA ARG A 182 1.45 -29.69 34.76
C ARG A 182 2.66 -29.55 33.83
N GLN A 183 3.76 -30.25 34.16
CA GLN A 183 4.96 -30.24 33.34
C GLN A 183 4.67 -30.64 31.88
N LEU A 184 5.21 -29.85 30.96
CA LEU A 184 5.11 -30.05 29.52
C LEU A 184 6.51 -30.28 28.92
N PRO A 185 6.82 -31.49 28.41
CA PRO A 185 6.01 -32.71 28.44
C PRO A 185 6.12 -33.46 29.78
N SER A 186 5.45 -34.62 29.90
CA SER A 186 5.61 -35.47 31.09
C SER A 186 7.07 -35.94 31.25
N PRO A 187 7.53 -36.28 32.47
CA PRO A 187 8.90 -36.70 32.73
C PRO A 187 9.41 -37.83 31.83
N GLU A 188 8.53 -38.77 31.49
CA GLU A 188 8.82 -39.93 30.62
C GLU A 188 9.18 -39.52 29.18
N LEU A 189 8.67 -38.37 28.73
CA LEU A 189 8.86 -37.86 27.36
C LEU A 189 9.99 -36.83 27.26
N LEU A 190 10.65 -36.47 28.37
CA LEU A 190 11.78 -35.53 28.35
C LEU A 190 12.94 -35.96 27.43
N PRO A 191 13.32 -37.25 27.33
CA PRO A 191 14.38 -37.67 26.41
C PRO A 191 14.06 -37.39 24.93
N VAL A 192 12.78 -37.38 24.57
CA VAL A 192 12.30 -37.13 23.20
C VAL A 192 12.61 -35.72 22.73
N LEU A 193 12.75 -34.75 23.65
CA LEU A 193 13.05 -33.35 23.31
C LEU A 193 14.42 -33.15 22.64
N SER A 194 15.31 -34.15 22.69
CA SER A 194 16.64 -34.12 22.05
C SER A 194 16.86 -35.30 21.09
N ASP A 195 15.82 -36.07 20.78
CA ASP A 195 15.91 -37.27 19.94
C ASP A 195 15.70 -36.94 18.47
N ASN A 196 16.79 -36.94 17.69
CA ASN A 196 16.79 -36.67 16.25
C ASN A 196 15.97 -37.65 15.39
N THR A 197 15.41 -38.72 15.97
CA THR A 197 14.44 -39.59 15.26
C THR A 197 13.02 -39.01 15.20
N TYR A 198 12.77 -37.88 15.88
CA TYR A 198 11.51 -37.14 15.86
C TYR A 198 11.60 -35.89 14.97
N TYR A 199 10.43 -35.38 14.59
CA TYR A 199 10.28 -34.16 13.79
C TYR A 199 10.12 -32.95 14.72
N HIS A 200 11.22 -32.22 14.90
CA HIS A 200 11.29 -31.06 15.78
C HIS A 200 10.85 -29.76 15.08
N PHE A 201 9.73 -29.22 15.52
CA PHE A 201 9.22 -27.92 15.11
C PHE A 201 9.49 -26.88 16.18
N ILE A 202 9.89 -25.68 15.75
CA ILE A 202 10.16 -24.56 16.63
C ILE A 202 9.21 -23.43 16.28
N LEU A 203 8.55 -22.90 17.30
CA LEU A 203 7.66 -21.76 17.18
C LEU A 203 8.00 -20.74 18.27
N SER A 204 8.29 -19.50 17.87
CA SER A 204 8.63 -18.42 18.80
C SER A 204 7.58 -17.30 18.72
N THR A 205 6.77 -17.14 19.77
CA THR A 205 5.65 -16.17 19.76
C THR A 205 5.15 -15.77 21.17
N ASP A 206 4.60 -14.56 21.28
CA ASP A 206 3.85 -14.05 22.43
C ASP A 206 2.32 -14.14 22.23
N ASN A 207 1.87 -14.73 21.12
CA ASN A 207 0.46 -14.89 20.79
C ASN A 207 0.00 -16.33 21.01
N ILE A 208 -0.69 -16.56 22.13
CA ILE A 208 -1.19 -17.87 22.55
C ILE A 208 -2.18 -18.47 21.52
N LEU A 209 -3.05 -17.65 20.93
CA LEU A 209 -4.03 -18.12 19.96
C LEU A 209 -3.38 -18.51 18.64
N ALA A 210 -2.40 -17.73 18.19
CA ALA A 210 -1.62 -18.05 17.01
C ALA A 210 -0.84 -19.35 17.20
N ALA A 211 -0.20 -19.50 18.37
CA ALA A 211 0.52 -20.72 18.71
C ALA A 211 -0.36 -21.96 18.72
N SER A 212 -1.57 -21.85 19.28
CA SER A 212 -2.51 -22.96 19.30
C SER A 212 -2.93 -23.38 17.89
N VAL A 213 -3.15 -22.42 16.98
CA VAL A 213 -3.51 -22.69 15.59
C VAL A 213 -2.37 -23.36 14.83
N VAL A 214 -1.13 -22.85 14.95
CA VAL A 214 0.04 -23.43 14.26
C VAL A 214 0.28 -24.87 14.73
N VAL A 215 0.32 -25.09 16.05
CA VAL A 215 0.55 -26.43 16.61
C VAL A 215 -0.58 -27.37 16.20
N THR A 216 -1.84 -26.96 16.39
CA THR A 216 -3.00 -27.82 16.07
C THR A 216 -3.05 -28.16 14.59
N SER A 217 -2.87 -27.19 13.71
CA SER A 217 -2.91 -27.41 12.26
C SER A 217 -1.76 -28.30 11.76
N THR A 218 -0.57 -28.18 12.37
CA THR A 218 0.57 -29.06 12.07
C THR A 218 0.29 -30.49 12.48
N VAL A 219 -0.22 -30.70 13.70
CA VAL A 219 -0.55 -32.04 14.21
C VAL A 219 -1.68 -32.68 13.39
N GLN A 220 -2.73 -31.92 13.08
CA GLN A 220 -3.88 -32.43 12.30
C GLN A 220 -3.52 -32.77 10.85
N SER A 221 -2.58 -32.05 10.25
CA SER A 221 -2.19 -32.26 8.86
C SER A 221 -1.11 -33.32 8.67
N SER A 222 -0.50 -33.83 9.75
CA SER A 222 0.63 -34.75 9.67
C SER A 222 0.18 -36.20 9.48
N SER A 223 0.98 -36.95 8.73
CA SER A 223 0.81 -38.40 8.59
C SER A 223 1.32 -39.18 9.82
N LYS A 224 2.22 -38.60 10.62
CA LYS A 224 2.84 -39.21 11.81
C LYS A 224 2.83 -38.25 13.00
N PRO A 225 1.65 -37.90 13.54
CA PRO A 225 1.53 -36.90 14.60
C PRO A 225 2.22 -37.32 15.92
N ASP A 226 2.42 -38.62 16.15
CA ASP A 226 3.14 -39.18 17.31
C ASP A 226 4.65 -38.94 17.27
N LYS A 227 5.18 -38.62 16.08
CA LYS A 227 6.60 -38.26 15.87
C LYS A 227 6.86 -36.76 15.93
N ILE A 228 5.85 -35.95 16.20
CA ILE A 228 6.00 -34.48 16.27
C ILE A 228 6.43 -34.06 17.67
N VAL A 229 7.46 -33.22 17.71
CA VAL A 229 7.88 -32.49 18.90
C VAL A 229 7.80 -31.00 18.60
N PHE A 230 7.02 -30.26 19.37
CA PHE A 230 6.95 -28.79 19.29
C PHE A 230 7.71 -28.15 20.44
N HIS A 231 8.66 -27.29 20.10
CA HIS A 231 9.32 -26.38 21.04
C HIS A 231 8.71 -24.99 20.89
N VAL A 232 7.78 -24.65 21.78
CA VAL A 232 7.13 -23.34 21.82
C VAL A 232 7.95 -22.42 22.73
N ILE A 233 8.57 -21.41 22.14
CA ILE A 233 9.35 -20.40 22.85
C ILE A 233 8.53 -19.12 22.98
N THR A 234 8.47 -18.57 24.19
CA THR A 234 7.70 -17.35 24.47
C THR A 234 8.43 -16.43 25.44
N ASP A 235 7.97 -15.19 25.57
CA ASP A 235 8.60 -14.24 26.48
C ASP A 235 8.25 -14.54 27.95
N LYS A 236 8.96 -13.90 28.89
CA LYS A 236 8.71 -14.11 30.33
C LYS A 236 7.30 -13.73 30.75
N LYS A 237 6.68 -12.74 30.08
CA LYS A 237 5.37 -12.20 30.47
C LYS A 237 4.23 -13.12 30.04
N THR A 238 4.38 -13.77 28.89
CA THR A 238 3.37 -14.62 28.26
C THR A 238 3.51 -16.08 28.66
N PHE A 239 4.68 -16.48 29.18
CA PHE A 239 4.98 -17.86 29.59
C PHE A 239 3.85 -18.53 30.39
N ALA A 240 3.36 -17.90 31.45
CA ALA A 240 2.31 -18.48 32.30
C ALA A 240 1.03 -18.79 31.50
N GLY A 241 0.55 -17.83 30.70
CA GLY A 241 -0.63 -18.03 29.87
C GLY A 241 -0.44 -19.06 28.76
N MET A 242 0.72 -19.04 28.09
CA MET A 242 1.08 -19.99 27.04
C MET A 242 1.16 -21.43 27.59
N HIS A 243 1.84 -21.60 28.73
CA HIS A 243 1.98 -22.89 29.39
C HIS A 243 0.61 -23.43 29.84
N SER A 244 -0.21 -22.60 30.47
CA SER A 244 -1.58 -22.97 30.86
C SER A 244 -2.40 -23.48 29.68
N TRP A 245 -2.31 -22.81 28.52
CA TRP A 245 -3.06 -23.22 27.34
C TRP A 245 -2.73 -24.65 26.92
N PHE A 246 -1.45 -24.96 26.72
CA PHE A 246 -1.02 -26.28 26.26
C PHE A 246 -1.16 -27.37 27.34
N ALA A 247 -1.11 -27.00 28.62
CA ALA A 247 -1.36 -27.93 29.73
C ALA A 247 -2.83 -28.32 29.83
N LEU A 248 -3.74 -27.37 29.60
CA LEU A 248 -5.18 -27.60 29.64
C LEU A 248 -5.76 -28.13 28.32
N ASN A 249 -5.07 -27.89 27.20
CA ASN A 249 -5.49 -28.29 25.85
C ASN A 249 -4.37 -29.10 25.15
N PRO A 250 -4.11 -30.33 25.59
CA PRO A 250 -3.04 -31.16 25.03
C PRO A 250 -3.32 -31.54 23.57
N SER A 251 -2.33 -31.41 22.68
CA SER A 251 -2.43 -31.82 21.27
C SER A 251 -1.88 -33.24 21.04
N SER A 252 -2.37 -34.21 21.82
CA SER A 252 -2.00 -35.62 21.68
C SER A 252 -2.29 -36.13 20.26
N PRO A 253 -1.40 -36.96 19.64
CA PRO A 253 -0.24 -37.63 20.24
C PRO A 253 1.09 -36.85 20.18
N ALA A 254 1.10 -35.59 19.74
CA ALA A 254 2.34 -34.80 19.65
C ALA A 254 2.88 -34.40 21.04
N VAL A 255 4.20 -34.29 21.12
CA VAL A 255 4.92 -33.82 22.32
C VAL A 255 5.09 -32.31 22.23
N ILE A 256 4.73 -31.58 23.29
CA ILE A 256 4.85 -30.12 23.33
C ILE A 256 5.68 -29.72 24.54
N GLU A 257 6.72 -28.93 24.28
CA GLU A 257 7.49 -28.19 25.28
C GLU A 257 7.14 -26.71 25.17
N VAL A 258 6.84 -26.08 26.31
CA VAL A 258 6.68 -24.62 26.39
C VAL A 258 7.81 -24.08 27.25
N LYS A 259 8.64 -23.20 26.68
CA LYS A 259 9.74 -22.54 27.38
C LYS A 259 9.68 -21.04 27.24
N GLY A 260 9.79 -20.35 28.38
CA GLY A 260 10.08 -18.93 28.40
C GLY A 260 11.54 -18.67 28.06
N VAL A 261 11.84 -17.57 27.37
CA VAL A 261 13.22 -17.11 27.11
C VAL A 261 14.07 -17.11 28.39
N HIS A 262 13.48 -16.71 29.52
CA HIS A 262 14.14 -16.67 30.84
C HIS A 262 14.49 -18.04 31.44
N GLN A 263 14.05 -19.14 30.83
CA GLN A 263 14.35 -20.52 31.25
C GLN A 263 15.48 -21.15 30.45
N PHE A 264 16.02 -20.45 29.45
CA PHE A 264 17.23 -20.90 28.75
C PHE A 264 18.46 -20.34 29.47
N ASP A 265 19.19 -21.22 30.15
CA ASP A 265 20.40 -20.84 30.91
C ASP A 265 21.46 -20.15 30.06
N TRP A 266 21.53 -20.48 28.76
CA TRP A 266 22.47 -19.89 27.82
C TRP A 266 22.15 -18.44 27.45
N LEU A 267 20.86 -18.02 27.52
CA LEU A 267 20.42 -16.66 27.18
C LEU A 267 20.73 -15.67 28.31
N THR A 268 22.01 -15.49 28.61
CA THR A 268 22.52 -14.46 29.51
C THR A 268 22.85 -13.18 28.73
N ARG A 269 22.96 -12.06 29.46
CA ARG A 269 23.35 -10.76 28.88
C ARG A 269 24.71 -10.82 28.18
N ASP A 270 25.64 -11.60 28.73
CA ASP A 270 27.01 -11.72 28.20
C ASP A 270 27.04 -12.49 26.86
N ASN A 271 26.14 -13.47 26.70
CA ASN A 271 26.08 -14.31 25.50
C ASN A 271 25.28 -13.68 24.37
N VAL A 272 24.36 -12.76 24.71
CA VAL A 272 23.43 -12.16 23.75
C VAL A 272 23.49 -10.63 23.85
N PRO A 273 24.41 -9.97 23.11
CA PRO A 273 24.50 -8.51 23.07
C PRO A 273 23.18 -7.83 22.66
N VAL A 274 22.31 -8.57 21.97
CA VAL A 274 20.97 -8.11 21.58
C VAL A 274 20.03 -7.99 22.78
N LEU A 275 20.14 -8.86 23.79
CA LEU A 275 19.39 -8.79 25.04
C LEU A 275 19.79 -7.51 25.78
N GLU A 276 21.07 -7.16 25.79
CA GLU A 276 21.53 -5.88 26.35
C GLU A 276 20.93 -4.68 25.61
N ALA A 277 20.94 -4.68 24.27
CA ALA A 277 20.35 -3.60 23.47
C ALA A 277 18.81 -3.50 23.63
N VAL A 278 18.12 -4.64 23.76
CA VAL A 278 16.66 -4.77 23.94
C VAL A 278 16.23 -4.66 25.41
N GLU A 279 17.12 -4.72 26.40
CA GLU A 279 16.78 -4.45 27.81
C GLU A 279 17.20 -3.05 28.25
N ASN A 280 18.32 -2.51 27.75
CA ASN A 280 18.82 -1.16 28.05
C ASN A 280 18.06 -0.04 27.28
N HIS A 281 16.73 -0.19 27.16
CA HIS A 281 15.75 0.65 26.47
C HIS A 281 15.61 2.09 27.02
N HIS A 282 16.71 2.81 27.22
CA HIS A 282 16.72 4.26 27.07
C HIS A 282 17.28 4.66 25.70
N GLY A 283 18.31 3.96 25.19
CA GLY A 283 18.91 4.23 23.88
C GLY A 283 18.07 3.73 22.71
N VAL A 284 17.69 2.45 22.72
CA VAL A 284 16.82 1.80 21.70
C VAL A 284 15.39 2.32 21.80
N ARG A 285 14.91 2.68 23.00
CA ARG A 285 13.64 3.39 23.18
C ARG A 285 13.70 4.84 22.71
N ASN A 286 14.81 5.55 22.76
CA ASN A 286 14.91 6.87 22.12
C ASN A 286 15.14 6.77 20.60
N TYR A 287 15.86 5.73 20.15
CA TYR A 287 16.13 5.44 18.75
C TYR A 287 14.86 5.00 18.00
N TYR A 288 14.12 4.03 18.55
CA TYR A 288 12.82 3.60 18.04
C TYR A 288 11.69 4.47 18.61
N HIS A 289 11.49 4.62 19.92
CA HIS A 289 10.37 5.37 20.52
C HIS A 289 10.65 6.82 20.95
N GLY A 290 11.75 7.46 20.50
CA GLY A 290 12.04 8.85 20.90
C GLY A 290 10.85 9.77 20.61
N ASN A 291 10.63 10.73 21.52
CA ASN A 291 9.53 11.71 21.62
C ASN A 291 9.31 12.60 20.37
N HIS A 292 9.74 12.18 19.19
CA HIS A 292 9.60 12.91 17.93
C HIS A 292 8.18 12.96 17.36
N LEU A 293 7.16 12.40 18.01
CA LEU A 293 5.77 12.74 17.66
C LEU A 293 5.33 14.04 18.35
N ALA A 294 5.85 14.33 19.54
CA ALA A 294 5.69 15.60 20.23
C ALA A 294 6.86 16.54 19.90
N GLY A 295 7.16 16.73 18.60
CA GLY A 295 8.23 17.66 18.20
C GLY A 295 8.87 17.45 16.83
N ALA A 296 8.48 16.45 16.02
CA ALA A 296 8.86 16.49 14.61
C ALA A 296 8.09 17.63 13.94
N ASN A 297 8.83 18.61 13.40
CA ASN A 297 8.28 19.55 12.45
C ASN A 297 7.66 18.76 11.28
N LEU A 298 6.33 18.62 11.30
CA LEU A 298 5.53 17.97 10.26
C LEU A 298 5.71 18.66 8.90
N SER A 299 6.27 19.88 8.88
CA SER A 299 6.63 20.65 7.69
C SER A 299 7.66 19.94 6.80
N ASP A 300 8.67 19.27 7.37
CA ASP A 300 9.81 18.74 6.61
C ASP A 300 9.73 17.22 6.38
N THR A 301 8.77 16.55 7.03
CA THR A 301 8.62 15.10 6.95
C THR A 301 7.64 14.73 5.84
N THR A 302 7.99 13.80 4.95
CA THR A 302 7.04 13.26 3.95
C THR A 302 6.20 12.11 4.54
N PRO A 303 4.95 11.89 4.08
CA PRO A 303 4.13 10.76 4.54
C PRO A 303 4.84 9.40 4.41
N ARG A 304 5.63 9.20 3.34
CA ARG A 304 6.40 7.97 3.14
C ARG A 304 7.48 7.77 4.20
N SER A 305 8.25 8.83 4.50
CA SER A 305 9.27 8.77 5.55
C SER A 305 8.65 8.54 6.93
N PHE A 306 7.48 9.14 7.19
CA PHE A 306 6.72 8.93 8.42
C PHE A 306 6.21 7.49 8.56
N ALA A 307 5.60 6.93 7.52
CA ALA A 307 5.18 5.52 7.50
C ALA A 307 6.36 4.57 7.77
N SER A 308 7.52 4.83 7.15
CA SER A 308 8.72 4.01 7.39
C SER A 308 9.21 4.10 8.85
N LYS A 309 9.13 5.29 9.47
CA LYS A 309 9.47 5.48 10.88
C LYS A 309 8.48 4.72 11.78
N LEU A 310 7.18 4.76 11.49
CA LEU A 310 6.17 4.00 12.23
C LEU A 310 6.37 2.49 12.11
N GLN A 311 6.67 1.98 10.92
CA GLN A 311 6.91 0.56 10.70
C GLN A 311 8.12 0.05 11.48
N ALA A 312 9.24 0.77 11.44
CA ALA A 312 10.44 0.41 12.20
C ALA A 312 10.21 0.40 13.73
N ARG A 313 9.16 1.09 14.20
CA ARG A 313 8.75 1.15 15.62
C ARG A 313 7.73 0.09 16.01
N SER A 314 7.29 -0.76 15.08
CA SER A 314 6.30 -1.79 15.42
C SER A 314 6.89 -2.76 16.45
N PRO A 315 6.13 -3.10 17.52
CA PRO A 315 6.57 -4.03 18.55
C PRO A 315 7.07 -5.36 18.00
N LYS A 316 6.53 -5.80 16.84
CA LYS A 316 6.98 -7.00 16.15
C LYS A 316 8.48 -6.96 15.81
N TYR A 317 9.01 -5.85 15.29
CA TYR A 317 10.43 -5.79 14.88
C TYR A 317 11.41 -5.62 16.04
N ILE A 318 10.92 -5.24 17.24
CA ILE A 318 11.74 -5.05 18.44
C ILE A 318 11.63 -6.27 19.38
N SER A 319 10.74 -7.22 19.05
CA SER A 319 10.53 -8.40 19.87
C SER A 319 11.79 -9.23 19.95
N LEU A 320 12.22 -9.50 21.18
CA LEU A 320 13.33 -10.41 21.48
C LEU A 320 13.13 -11.79 20.82
N LEU A 321 11.87 -12.24 20.70
CA LEU A 321 11.49 -13.51 20.08
C LEU A 321 11.88 -13.64 18.60
N ASN A 322 12.11 -12.51 17.92
CA ASN A 322 12.62 -12.51 16.54
C ASN A 322 14.14 -12.57 16.50
N HIS A 323 14.81 -11.99 17.49
CA HIS A 323 16.27 -12.03 17.57
C HIS A 323 16.80 -13.37 18.08
N ILE A 324 16.04 -14.12 18.88
CA ILE A 324 16.49 -15.42 19.39
C ILE A 324 16.67 -16.47 18.29
N ARG A 325 16.10 -16.24 17.11
CA ARG A 325 16.16 -17.12 15.94
C ARG A 325 17.60 -17.35 15.45
N ILE A 326 18.54 -16.42 15.69
CA ILE A 326 19.97 -16.60 15.36
C ILE A 326 20.63 -17.67 16.25
N TYR A 327 20.08 -17.90 17.44
CA TYR A 327 20.67 -18.75 18.47
C TYR A 327 20.06 -20.16 18.50
N LEU A 328 19.31 -20.56 17.47
CA LEU A 328 18.76 -21.90 17.38
C LEU A 328 19.79 -23.01 17.64
N PRO A 329 21.05 -22.92 17.13
CA PRO A 329 22.06 -23.93 17.44
C PRO A 329 22.44 -24.02 18.92
N GLU A 330 22.43 -22.91 19.65
CA GLU A 330 22.75 -22.85 21.09
C GLU A 330 21.54 -23.19 21.97
N LEU A 331 20.33 -22.85 21.53
CA LEU A 331 19.09 -23.21 22.22
C LEU A 331 18.81 -24.72 22.13
N PHE A 332 19.23 -25.36 21.02
CA PHE A 332 19.02 -26.79 20.76
C PHE A 332 20.33 -27.48 20.34
N PRO A 333 21.31 -27.61 21.25
CA PRO A 333 22.65 -28.11 20.93
C PRO A 333 22.68 -29.57 20.49
N HIS A 334 21.68 -30.36 20.89
CA HIS A 334 21.60 -31.80 20.59
C HIS A 334 20.75 -32.13 19.36
N LEU A 335 20.08 -31.13 18.77
CA LEU A 335 19.28 -31.32 17.56
C LEU A 335 20.12 -31.07 16.31
N ASP A 336 19.85 -31.86 15.28
CA ASP A 336 20.54 -31.83 14.01
C ASP A 336 19.79 -31.01 12.96
N LYS A 337 18.46 -31.16 12.91
CA LYS A 337 17.61 -30.51 11.91
C LYS A 337 16.26 -30.14 12.51
N VAL A 338 15.79 -28.93 12.26
CA VAL A 338 14.54 -28.39 12.80
C VAL A 338 13.77 -27.62 11.75
N VAL A 339 12.44 -27.58 11.86
CA VAL A 339 11.60 -26.68 11.07
C VAL A 339 11.15 -25.53 11.96
N PHE A 340 11.50 -24.31 11.59
CA PHE A 340 11.04 -23.10 12.25
C PHE A 340 9.78 -22.58 11.55
N LEU A 341 8.76 -22.23 12.35
CA LEU A 341 7.47 -21.73 11.90
C LEU A 341 7.19 -20.36 12.52
N ASP A 342 6.74 -19.40 11.71
CA ASP A 342 6.14 -18.16 12.21
C ASP A 342 4.74 -18.43 12.79
N ASP A 343 4.18 -17.48 13.53
CA ASP A 343 2.90 -17.62 14.22
C ASP A 343 1.69 -17.24 13.34
N ASP A 344 1.91 -16.60 12.20
CA ASP A 344 0.88 -16.16 11.25
C ASP A 344 0.66 -17.13 10.08
N ILE A 345 0.86 -18.43 10.32
CA ILE A 345 0.67 -19.50 9.34
C ILE A 345 -0.37 -20.52 9.77
N VAL A 346 -0.90 -21.27 8.80
CA VAL A 346 -1.74 -22.45 9.03
C VAL A 346 -1.23 -23.57 8.14
N ILE A 347 -0.93 -24.72 8.73
CA ILE A 347 -0.42 -25.88 8.02
C ILE A 347 -1.61 -26.65 7.45
N GLN A 348 -1.58 -26.93 6.15
CA GLN A 348 -2.66 -27.63 5.44
C GLN A 348 -2.25 -29.02 4.94
N ARG A 349 -0.95 -29.36 5.01
CA ARG A 349 -0.39 -30.62 4.50
C ARG A 349 0.77 -31.06 5.37
N ASP A 350 1.10 -32.34 5.26
CA ASP A 350 2.20 -32.92 6.01
C ASP A 350 3.55 -32.28 5.64
N LEU A 351 4.27 -31.82 6.67
CA LEU A 351 5.58 -31.17 6.54
C LEU A 351 6.76 -32.14 6.73
N THR A 352 6.50 -33.41 7.08
CA THR A 352 7.56 -34.41 7.29
C THR A 352 8.52 -34.59 6.10
N PRO A 353 8.11 -34.46 4.81
CA PRO A 353 9.05 -34.56 3.69
C PRO A 353 10.17 -33.51 3.70
N LEU A 354 10.00 -32.41 4.44
CA LEU A 354 11.05 -31.39 4.57
C LEU A 354 12.34 -31.95 5.18
N TRP A 355 12.26 -32.93 6.10
CA TRP A 355 13.45 -33.54 6.69
C TRP A 355 14.30 -34.34 5.69
N GLU A 356 13.68 -34.84 4.62
CA GLU A 356 14.31 -35.62 3.55
C GLU A 356 14.99 -34.72 2.51
N VAL A 357 14.74 -33.41 2.54
CA VAL A 357 15.39 -32.45 1.63
C VAL A 357 16.89 -32.39 1.93
N ASP A 358 17.68 -32.62 0.88
CA ASP A 358 19.12 -32.38 0.89
C ASP A 358 19.39 -30.88 0.75
N LEU A 359 19.99 -30.28 1.79
CA LEU A 359 20.35 -28.87 1.81
C LEU A 359 21.70 -28.60 1.14
N GLY A 360 22.40 -29.62 0.62
CA GLY A 360 23.66 -29.43 -0.11
C GLY A 360 24.76 -28.77 0.73
N GLY A 361 24.78 -29.06 2.03
CA GLY A 361 25.68 -28.43 3.02
C GLY A 361 25.32 -26.98 3.39
N LYS A 362 24.15 -26.47 2.96
CA LYS A 362 23.62 -25.17 3.40
C LYS A 362 22.90 -25.29 4.73
N VAL A 363 22.91 -24.18 5.47
CA VAL A 363 22.32 -24.09 6.81
C VAL A 363 20.79 -23.96 6.78
N ASN A 364 20.25 -23.28 5.76
CA ASN A 364 18.83 -22.95 5.65
C ASN A 364 18.26 -23.44 4.31
N GLY A 365 17.10 -24.11 4.36
CA GLY A 365 16.19 -24.26 3.24
C GLY A 365 14.92 -23.42 3.44
N ALA A 366 14.61 -22.56 2.46
CA ALA A 366 13.50 -21.63 2.53
C ALA A 366 12.81 -21.43 1.17
N VAL A 367 11.63 -20.80 1.20
CA VAL A 367 10.86 -20.49 -0.01
C VAL A 367 11.32 -19.17 -0.60
N GLU A 368 11.80 -19.20 -1.85
CA GLU A 368 12.19 -18.00 -2.60
C GLU A 368 10.99 -17.07 -2.86
N THR A 369 11.21 -15.76 -2.82
CA THR A 369 10.17 -14.74 -3.03
C THR A 369 10.39 -13.88 -4.27
N CYS A 370 11.43 -14.19 -5.05
CA CYS A 370 11.73 -13.47 -6.28
C CYS A 370 11.19 -14.15 -7.54
N LYS A 371 10.85 -15.45 -7.46
CA LYS A 371 10.31 -16.26 -8.57
C LYS A 371 8.83 -16.51 -8.31
N GLY A 372 7.98 -16.03 -9.22
CA GLY A 372 6.54 -16.23 -9.16
C GLY A 372 5.86 -15.37 -10.21
N ASP A 373 4.80 -15.92 -10.82
CA ASP A 373 3.97 -15.21 -11.82
C ASP A 373 2.84 -14.40 -11.17
N ASP A 374 2.84 -14.30 -9.83
CA ASP A 374 1.82 -13.58 -9.08
C ASP A 374 2.03 -12.07 -9.23
N THR A 375 1.10 -11.43 -9.95
CA THR A 375 1.09 -9.99 -10.19
C THR A 375 0.97 -9.16 -8.90
N TRP A 376 0.47 -9.76 -7.81
CA TRP A 376 0.28 -9.11 -6.52
C TRP A 376 1.48 -9.26 -5.58
N VAL A 377 2.33 -10.26 -5.79
CA VAL A 377 3.54 -10.49 -4.99
C VAL A 377 4.73 -9.88 -5.71
N MET A 378 5.10 -8.66 -5.30
CA MET A 378 6.30 -8.01 -5.82
C MET A 378 7.53 -8.90 -5.57
N SER A 379 8.20 -9.33 -6.65
CA SER A 379 9.48 -10.06 -6.63
C SER A 379 10.45 -9.36 -5.68
N LYS A 380 10.79 -10.02 -4.58
CA LYS A 380 11.65 -9.45 -3.55
C LYS A 380 13.09 -9.88 -3.80
N ARG A 381 13.92 -8.90 -4.14
CA ARG A 381 15.38 -9.06 -4.25
C ARG A 381 16.04 -8.20 -3.20
N PHE A 382 17.34 -8.39 -2.98
CA PHE A 382 18.07 -7.59 -2.01
C PHE A 382 17.99 -6.08 -2.29
N ARG A 383 17.96 -5.65 -3.56
CA ARG A 383 17.72 -4.24 -3.93
C ARG A 383 16.42 -3.63 -3.39
N THR A 384 15.44 -4.48 -3.04
CA THR A 384 14.17 -4.03 -2.45
C THR A 384 14.33 -3.65 -0.97
N TYR A 385 15.27 -4.29 -0.25
CA TYR A 385 15.43 -4.13 1.19
C TYR A 385 16.61 -3.22 1.56
N PHE A 386 17.70 -3.29 0.79
CA PHE A 386 18.93 -2.58 1.12
C PHE A 386 19.18 -1.37 0.23
N ASN A 387 19.81 -0.35 0.81
CA ASN A 387 20.28 0.81 0.06
C ASN A 387 21.69 0.53 -0.49
N PHE A 388 21.77 0.10 -1.74
CA PHE A 388 23.04 -0.19 -2.44
C PHE A 388 23.90 1.04 -2.73
N SER A 389 23.41 2.26 -2.44
CA SER A 389 24.26 3.45 -2.44
C SER A 389 25.28 3.43 -1.29
N HIS A 390 25.06 2.61 -0.26
CA HIS A 390 25.95 2.51 0.89
C HIS A 390 27.13 1.57 0.62
N PRO A 391 28.40 2.01 0.78
CA PRO A 391 29.58 1.20 0.43
C PRO A 391 29.66 -0.16 1.13
N LEU A 392 29.23 -0.25 2.40
CA LEU A 392 29.23 -1.54 3.12
C LEU A 392 28.22 -2.54 2.54
N ILE A 393 27.11 -2.06 1.96
CA ILE A 393 26.08 -2.93 1.38
C ILE A 393 26.54 -3.41 0.01
N SER A 394 26.92 -2.48 -0.87
CA SER A 394 27.33 -2.81 -2.25
C SER A 394 28.61 -3.64 -2.33
N LYS A 395 29.47 -3.59 -1.31
CA LYS A 395 30.68 -4.42 -1.24
C LYS A 395 30.41 -5.87 -0.81
N ASN A 396 29.37 -6.11 0.01
CA ASN A 396 29.14 -7.40 0.65
C ASN A 396 27.91 -8.16 0.13
N LEU A 397 26.97 -7.49 -0.52
CA LEU A 397 25.72 -8.07 -1.01
C LEU A 397 25.57 -7.80 -2.50
N ASP A 398 24.90 -8.71 -3.21
CA ASP A 398 24.50 -8.52 -4.61
C ASP A 398 23.04 -8.02 -4.66
N PRO A 399 22.73 -6.91 -5.35
CA PRO A 399 21.35 -6.40 -5.49
C PRO A 399 20.39 -7.37 -6.18
N GLU A 400 20.90 -8.27 -7.02
CA GLU A 400 20.11 -9.22 -7.80
C GLU A 400 19.81 -10.52 -7.07
N GLU A 401 20.43 -10.76 -5.91
CA GLU A 401 20.15 -11.93 -5.09
C GLU A 401 18.68 -11.98 -4.64
N CYS A 402 18.16 -13.20 -4.67
CA CYS A 402 16.78 -13.50 -4.33
C CYS A 402 16.60 -13.42 -2.81
N ALA A 403 15.61 -12.67 -2.35
CA ALA A 403 15.17 -12.79 -0.97
C ALA A 403 14.27 -14.02 -0.83
N TRP A 404 14.22 -14.56 0.39
CA TRP A 404 13.31 -15.66 0.75
C TRP A 404 12.33 -15.22 1.84
N ALA A 405 11.24 -15.96 1.95
CA ALA A 405 10.27 -15.80 3.01
C ALA A 405 10.73 -16.57 4.25
N TYR A 406 10.63 -15.93 5.40
CA TYR A 406 10.99 -16.57 6.67
C TYR A 406 9.83 -17.32 7.34
N GLY A 407 8.61 -17.22 6.82
CA GLY A 407 7.41 -17.82 7.45
C GLY A 407 7.56 -19.31 7.82
N MET A 408 8.32 -20.06 7.02
CA MET A 408 8.71 -21.44 7.29
C MET A 408 10.12 -21.67 6.76
N ASN A 409 11.02 -22.14 7.61
CA ASN A 409 12.38 -22.51 7.22
C ASN A 409 12.73 -23.87 7.80
N ILE A 410 13.54 -24.62 7.07
CA ILE A 410 14.23 -25.78 7.62
C ILE A 410 15.69 -25.44 7.87
N PHE A 411 16.19 -25.75 9.06
CA PHE A 411 17.56 -25.47 9.45
C PHE A 411 18.31 -26.75 9.74
N ASP A 412 19.49 -26.91 9.14
CA ASP A 412 20.48 -27.89 9.57
C ASP A 412 21.37 -27.25 10.64
N LEU A 413 21.08 -27.57 11.89
CA LEU A 413 21.79 -27.04 13.06
C LEU A 413 23.21 -27.59 13.15
N ARG A 414 23.50 -28.80 12.62
CA ARG A 414 24.89 -29.30 12.56
C ARG A 414 25.73 -28.46 11.63
N ALA A 415 25.22 -28.21 10.42
CA ALA A 415 25.87 -27.33 9.46
C ALA A 415 26.04 -25.93 10.04
N TRP A 416 25.00 -25.39 10.68
CA TRP A 416 25.04 -24.06 11.30
C TRP A 416 26.17 -23.92 12.31
N ARG A 417 26.33 -24.90 13.22
CA ARG A 417 27.41 -24.91 14.23
C ARG A 417 28.82 -24.85 13.65
N MET A 418 29.01 -25.26 12.40
CA MET A 418 30.31 -25.22 11.71
C MET A 418 30.57 -23.91 10.96
N THR A 419 29.64 -22.95 11.02
CA THR A 419 29.73 -21.65 10.32
C THR A 419 29.92 -20.49 11.29
N ASN A 420 30.32 -19.33 10.77
CA ASN A 420 30.46 -18.07 11.51
C ASN A 420 29.24 -17.14 11.34
N ILE A 421 28.05 -17.71 11.10
CA ILE A 421 26.83 -16.95 10.82
C ILE A 421 26.46 -16.03 12.00
N ARG A 422 26.60 -16.52 13.23
CA ARG A 422 26.31 -15.75 14.45
C ARG A 422 27.22 -14.53 14.59
N GLU A 423 28.53 -14.71 14.42
CA GLU A 423 29.52 -13.63 14.50
C GLU A 423 29.29 -12.58 13.41
N THR A 424 28.96 -13.05 12.21
CA THR A 424 28.59 -12.19 11.08
C THR A 424 27.35 -11.37 11.41
N TYR A 425 26.31 -12.00 11.95
CA TYR A 425 25.09 -11.31 12.40
C TYR A 425 25.38 -10.25 13.47
N HIS A 426 26.19 -10.56 14.49
CA HIS A 426 26.56 -9.58 15.52
C HIS A 426 27.37 -8.40 14.96
N THR A 427 28.21 -8.65 13.96
CA THR A 427 28.95 -7.60 13.27
C THR A 427 27.98 -6.66 12.54
N TRP A 428 27.04 -7.20 11.78
CA TRP A 428 26.02 -6.41 11.10
C TRP A 428 25.12 -5.62 12.06
N LEU A 429 24.70 -6.23 13.18
CA LEU A 429 23.87 -5.55 14.17
C LEU A 429 24.59 -4.34 14.80
N LYS A 430 25.89 -4.46 15.06
CA LYS A 430 26.72 -3.35 15.54
C LYS A 430 26.82 -2.23 14.51
N GLU A 431 26.98 -2.56 13.23
CA GLU A 431 27.01 -1.57 12.14
C GLU A 431 25.67 -0.84 11.96
N VAL A 432 24.53 -1.57 12.07
CA VAL A 432 23.18 -0.98 12.05
C VAL A 432 23.01 0.02 13.19
N SER A 433 23.50 -0.33 14.38
CA SER A 433 23.38 0.52 15.57
C SER A 433 24.21 1.80 15.48
N ARG A 434 25.34 1.76 14.76
CA ARG A 434 26.24 2.91 14.55
C ARG A 434 25.78 3.84 13.42
N ASN A 435 25.29 3.29 12.31
CA ASN A 435 25.00 4.03 11.08
C ASN A 435 23.49 4.20 10.83
N SER A 436 22.80 4.72 11.86
CA SER A 436 21.35 4.90 12.06
C SER A 436 20.42 5.25 10.87
N VAL A 437 20.94 5.66 9.72
CA VAL A 437 20.16 6.04 8.54
C VAL A 437 20.31 5.04 7.38
N ALA A 438 21.39 4.27 7.32
CA ALA A 438 21.77 3.51 6.14
C ALA A 438 21.21 2.08 6.08
N ILE A 439 20.94 1.46 7.23
CA ILE A 439 20.66 0.02 7.30
C ILE A 439 19.26 -0.24 7.87
N LYS A 440 18.24 0.37 7.25
CA LYS A 440 16.82 0.08 7.58
C LYS A 440 16.38 -1.32 7.13
N GLY A 441 17.10 -1.93 6.18
CA GLY A 441 16.85 -3.28 5.68
C GLY A 441 17.46 -4.40 6.53
N ALA A 442 18.66 -4.25 7.10
CA ALA A 442 19.31 -5.39 7.78
C ALA A 442 18.71 -5.73 9.16
N ALA A 443 18.00 -4.80 9.80
CA ALA A 443 17.21 -5.13 11.00
C ALA A 443 15.90 -5.87 10.65
N THR A 444 15.48 -5.87 9.38
CA THR A 444 14.24 -6.48 8.89
C THR A 444 14.46 -7.69 7.98
N CYS A 445 15.70 -7.97 7.57
CA CYS A 445 16.07 -9.22 6.92
C CYS A 445 16.39 -10.27 8.00
N PRO A 446 15.57 -11.30 8.14
CA PRO A 446 15.92 -12.43 8.97
C PRO A 446 16.96 -13.25 8.19
N PHE A 447 18.22 -13.12 8.61
CA PHE A 447 19.36 -13.98 8.27
C PHE A 447 20.04 -13.72 6.92
#